data_AF-A0A2G3ACD6-F1
#
_entry.id   AF-A0A2G3ACD6-F1
#
_cell.length_a   1.000
_cell.length_b   1.000
_cell.length_c   1.000
_cell.angle_alpha   90.00
_cell.angle_beta   90.00
_cell.angle_gamma   90.00
#
_symmetry.space_group_name_H-M   'P 1'
#
loop_
_entity.id
_entity.type
_entity.pdbx_description
1 polymer ?
#
loop_
_entity_poly.entity_id
_entity_poly.type
_entity_poly.pdbx_seq_one_letter_code
_entity_poly.pdbx_strand_id
1 'polypeptide(L)' 'MPLHVTATQGQYSMAKLLLGAGASVFSKDRWENTPVDEAGVSGNKQMISLLEEAKSAQLSEFLDVPHENSMH' A
#
# COMPACT_ATOMS: atom_id res chain seq x y z
N MET A 1 -6.73 8.03 1.34
CA MET A 1 -6.93 9.08 2.37
C MET A 1 -6.64 8.59 3.78
N PRO A 2 -7.33 7.60 4.38
CA PRO A 2 -6.99 7.13 5.73
C PRO A 2 -5.55 6.63 5.85
N LEU A 3 -5.09 5.87 4.84
CA LEU A 3 -3.74 5.29 4.83
C LEU A 3 -2.63 6.35 4.72
N HIS A 4 -2.84 7.42 3.94
CA HIS A 4 -1.93 8.58 3.87
C HIS A 4 -1.73 9.22 5.24
N VAL A 5 -2.83 9.49 5.95
CA VAL A 5 -2.79 10.13 7.27
C VAL A 5 -2.03 9.26 8.28
N THR A 6 -2.27 7.94 8.26
CA THR A 6 -1.52 7.01 9.13
C THR A 6 -0.04 6.92 8.78
N ALA A 7 0.30 7.04 7.50
CA ALA A 7 1.67 7.01 7.01
C ALA A 7 2.46 8.24 7.47
N THR A 8 1.92 9.45 7.26
CA THR A 8 2.55 10.71 7.71
C THR A 8 2.72 10.74 9.23
N GLN A 9 1.75 10.22 10.00
CA GLN A 9 1.81 10.18 11.46
C GLN A 9 2.64 9.01 12.02
N GLY A 10 3.14 8.10 11.17
CA GLY A 10 3.90 6.92 11.60
C GLY A 10 3.08 5.90 12.42
N GLN A 11 1.74 5.89 12.29
CA GLN A 11 0.84 5.02 13.03
C GLN A 11 0.84 3.59 12.46
N TYR A 12 1.92 2.86 12.72
CA TYR A 12 2.20 1.54 12.14
C TYR A 12 1.06 0.51 12.34
N SER A 13 0.51 0.41 13.55
CA SER A 13 -0.57 -0.54 13.85
C SER A 13 -1.86 -0.23 13.08
N MET A 14 -2.20 1.05 12.91
CA MET A 14 -3.36 1.44 12.09
C MET A 14 -3.12 1.19 10.61
N ALA A 15 -1.92 1.45 10.10
CA ALA A 15 -1.57 1.13 8.72
C ALA A 15 -1.74 -0.37 8.45
N LYS A 16 -1.28 -1.26 9.35
CA LYS A 16 -1.52 -2.71 9.23
C LYS A 16 -3.00 -3.08 9.16
N LEU A 17 -3.83 -2.51 10.02
CA LEU A 17 -5.27 -2.77 10.01
C LEU A 17 -5.93 -2.32 8.71
N LEU A 18 -5.57 -1.13 8.21
CA LEU A 18 -6.10 -0.61 6.95
C LEU A 18 -5.68 -1.47 5.76
N LEU A 19 -4.41 -1.89 5.71
CA LEU A 19 -3.92 -2.80 4.67
C LEU A 19 -4.63 -4.15 4.72
N GLY A 20 -4.83 -4.73 5.90
CA GLY A 20 -5.59 -5.98 6.08
C GLY A 20 -7.08 -5.85 5.70
N ALA A 21 -7.63 -4.64 5.74
CA ALA A 21 -8.98 -4.33 5.27
C ALA A 21 -9.05 -4.05 3.76
N GLY A 22 -7.96 -4.22 3.01
CA GLY A 22 -7.91 -4.01 1.57
C GLY A 22 -7.63 -2.56 1.13
N ALA A 23 -7.07 -1.72 2.01
CA ALA A 23 -6.66 -0.38 1.61
C ALA A 23 -5.59 -0.43 0.51
N SER A 24 -5.83 0.27 -0.60
CA SER A 24 -4.88 0.32 -1.71
C SER A 24 -3.72 1.27 -1.41
N VAL A 25 -2.49 0.75 -1.52
CA VAL A 25 -1.25 1.54 -1.39
C VAL A 25 -0.94 2.39 -2.63
N PHE A 26 -1.68 2.19 -3.73
CA PHE A 26 -1.54 2.97 -4.96
C PHE A 26 -2.46 4.19 -4.97
N SER A 27 -3.32 4.34 -3.96
CA SER A 27 -4.24 5.47 -3.85
C SER A 27 -3.44 6.77 -3.81
N LYS A 28 -3.71 7.67 -4.75
CA LYS A 28 -3.17 9.02 -4.73
C LYS A 28 -4.07 9.96 -3.94
N ASP A 29 -3.47 10.93 -3.25
CA ASP A 29 -4.22 12.02 -2.63
C ASP A 29 -4.36 13.23 -3.58
N ARG A 30 -4.79 14.38 -3.05
CA ARG A 30 -5.01 15.61 -3.84
C ARG A 30 -3.73 16.23 -4.40
N TRP A 31 -2.56 15.80 -3.94
CA TRP A 31 -1.24 16.25 -4.40
C TRP A 31 -0.52 15.17 -5.21
N GLU A 32 -1.23 14.13 -5.62
CA GLU A 32 -0.70 12.96 -6.32
C GLU A 32 0.25 12.08 -5.51
N ASN A 33 0.33 12.29 -4.19
CA ASN A 33 1.18 11.49 -3.30
C ASN A 33 0.53 10.14 -2.99
N THR A 34 1.34 9.09 -2.98
CA THR A 34 0.98 7.79 -2.42
C THR A 34 1.24 7.76 -0.91
N PRO A 35 0.68 6.80 -0.16
CA PRO A 35 1.00 6.63 1.25
C PRO A 35 2.50 6.42 1.50
N VAL A 36 3.23 5.82 0.56
CA VAL A 36 4.70 5.64 0.66
C VAL A 36 5.42 6.99 0.60
N ASP A 37 5.01 7.88 -0.31
CA ASP A 37 5.60 9.21 -0.44
C ASP A 37 5.44 10.02 0.86
N GLU A 38 4.25 9.94 1.46
CA GLU A 38 3.93 10.54 2.76
C GLU A 38 4.74 9.93 3.92
N ALA A 39 4.96 8.61 3.93
CA ALA A 39 5.81 7.95 4.92
C ALA A 39 7.28 8.38 4.82
N GLY A 40 7.73 8.77 3.62
CA GLY A 40 9.07 9.33 3.38
C GLY A 40 9.30 10.62 4.17
N VAL A 41 8.28 11.48 4.27
CA VAL A 41 8.35 12.75 5.02
C VAL A 41 8.52 12.51 6.52
N SER A 42 7.91 11.46 7.06
CA SER A 42 7.98 11.16 8.50
C SER A 42 9.30 10.50 8.92
N GLY A 43 10.14 10.07 7.97
CA GLY A 43 11.40 9.35 8.24
C GLY A 43 11.23 7.98 8.88
N ASN A 44 10.00 7.44 8.93
CA ASN A 44 9.70 6.19 9.62
C ASN A 44 9.99 4.99 8.71
N LYS A 45 11.23 4.49 8.77
CA LYS A 45 11.69 3.36 7.95
C LYS A 45 10.80 2.13 8.06
N GLN A 46 10.27 1.84 9.25
CA GLN A 46 9.37 0.69 9.45
C GLN A 46 8.05 0.87 8.69
N MET A 47 7.50 2.08 8.67
CA MET A 47 6.30 2.40 7.89
C MET A 47 6.56 2.26 6.39
N ILE A 48 7.70 2.78 5.91
CA ILE A 48 8.08 2.69 4.49
C ILE A 48 8.19 1.22 4.08
N SER A 49 8.89 0.40 4.86
CA SER A 49 9.01 -1.05 4.58
C SER A 49 7.65 -1.74 4.53
N LEU A 50 6.75 -1.46 5.48
CA LEU A 50 5.40 -2.04 5.49
C LEU A 50 4.62 -1.70 4.22
N LEU A 51 4.68 -0.44 3.78
CA LEU A 51 3.92 0.02 2.62
C LEU A 51 4.51 -0.50 1.30
N GLU A 52 5.84 -0.62 1.18
CA GLU A 52 6.50 -1.21 0.00
C GLU A 52 6.27 -2.73 -0.09
N GLU A 53 6.28 -3.44 1.04
CA GLU A 53 5.90 -4.86 1.09
C GLU A 53 4.45 -5.04 0.63
N ALA A 54 3.53 -4.22 1.13
CA ALA A 54 2.14 -4.26 0.72
C ALA A 54 1.95 -3.90 -0.77
N LYS A 55 2.77 -2.99 -1.30
CA LYS A 55 2.81 -2.63 -2.72
C LYS A 55 3.21 -3.80 -3.59
N SER A 56 4.27 -4.50 -3.20
CA SER A 56 4.74 -5.70 -3.88
C SER A 56 3.68 -6.81 -3.85
N ALA A 57 3.04 -7.02 -2.69
CA ALA A 57 1.98 -8.01 -2.53
C ALA A 57 0.74 -7.71 -3.38
N GLN A 58 0.26 -6.45 -3.39
CA GLN A 58 -0.86 -6.05 -4.23
C GLN A 58 -0.51 -6.13 -5.72
N LEU A 59 0.75 -5.83 -6.12
CA LEU A 59 1.19 -6.00 -7.51
C LEU A 59 1.24 -7.47 -7.93
N SER A 60 1.72 -8.37 -7.06
CA SER A 60 1.75 -9.81 -7.37
C SER A 60 0.35 -10.40 -7.53
N GLU A 61 -0.64 -9.92 -6.76
CA GLU A 61 -2.03 -10.37 -6.88
C GLU A 61 -2.64 -10.07 -8.26
N PHE A 62 -2.16 -9.04 -8.96
CA PHE A 62 -2.56 -8.77 -10.36
C PHE A 62 -1.77 -9.56 -11.41
N LEU A 63 -0.62 -10.13 -11.05
CA LEU A 63 0.28 -10.84 -11.98
C LEU A 63 0.18 -12.36 -11.86
N ASP A 64 -0.32 -12.89 -10.74
CA ASP A 64 -0.53 -14.31 -10.50
C ASP A 64 -1.88 -14.84 -11.05
N VAL A 65 -2.44 -14.22 -12.09
CA VAL A 65 -3.52 -14.88 -12.87
C VAL A 65 -2.88 -16.08 -13.58
N PRO A 66 -3.19 -17.34 -13.22
CA PRO A 66 -2.69 -18.47 -13.97
C PRO A 66 -3.42 -18.42 -15.31
N HIS A 67 -2.67 -18.16 -16.37
CA HIS A 67 -3.19 -18.25 -17.72
C HIS A 67 -3.35 -19.74 -18.08
N GLU A 68 -4.33 -20.42 -17.49
CA GLU A 68 -4.70 -21.78 -17.89
C GLU A 68 -6.11 -21.80 -18.50
N ASN A 69 -6.10 -21.92 -19.83
CA ASN A 69 -7.11 -22.49 -20.73
C ASN A 69 -8.60 -22.18 -20.52
N SER A 70 -9.16 -21.43 -21.48
CA SER A 70 -10.43 -21.84 -22.09
C SER A 70 -10.31 -21.82 -23.62
N MET A 71 -9.98 -22.99 -24.15
CA MET A 71 -10.34 -23.40 -25.50
C MET A 71 -11.80 -23.90 -25.39
N HIS A 72 -12.77 -23.05 -25.73
CA HIS A 72 -14.13 -23.40 -26.13
C HIS A 72 -14.61 -22.36 -27.15
#